data_AF-A0A7W7A009-F1
#
_entry.id   AF-A0A7W7A009-F1
#
_cell.length_a   1.000
_cell.length_b   1.000
_cell.length_c   1.000
_cell.angle_alpha   90.00
_cell.angle_beta   90.00
_cell.angle_gamma   90.00
#
_symmetry.space_group_name_H-M   'P 1'
#
loop_
_entity.id
_entity.type
_entity.pdbx_description
1 polymer ?
#
loop_
_entity_poly.entity_id
_entity_poly.type
_entity_poly.pdbx_seq_one_letter_code
_entity_poly.pdbx_strand_id
1 'polypeptide(L)'
;MNFSPNAQTIWADGPAFEPTQPYKPDIRKWGTAVENAISALASGSGTIAKDTRVNLYADLAHDADTMAWVYADTTTAYNGIYRKSGASGAGSWSLILPLPYSFIIASDVGVGTPNAIQATTSIPVSSSALVWVTLADTTTASPVTIQFNSDSLLTIKTNTGNDPVVGGLTAGMTILGIKSGTTFRLLNDQVSSAIVAAAEDAADRAEAAAAGVNLPSVTVSDARKVLEVKADGSGFQVKLPYFRPSTTDSTIERTVETKLREWASVDDFRKGSDVGWTTTALRAIAELQAAGGGTLLFPGHDYDMGPTLTINPVASGVNAGWHNIILTGAGYGTRLKFDNTLTGQDGVAWAGWGGRCGMRDMQIMTASGKGVNWNAAEVRGGPNYISRFFMENMVVDGCAGDNISFLQTYMGMIRNVESRNGGAYGFKCNGTHTSMAFERCWAGGDAAAPSGGNQGGWYLNGLLYSYLEACGADWNNGPGYIIKNSQGLRLIAFGAESNKQEGVLIVSSTDDSSNLPIVGCQGISIEGFGAYNNGKQAAGTYANAVGVVTANSQDVSVNIQGVRDIRNDVSDPTIVLNCVFR
;
A
#
# COMPACT_ATOMS: atom_id res chain seq x y z
N MET A 1 -68.38 38.54 -51.48
CA MET A 1 -68.06 37.10 -51.37
C MET A 1 -68.47 36.42 -52.66
N ASN A 2 -67.53 35.76 -53.35
CA ASN A 2 -67.88 34.92 -54.51
C ASN A 2 -68.23 33.52 -53.99
N PHE A 3 -69.52 33.18 -53.99
CA PHE A 3 -69.95 31.81 -53.73
C PHE A 3 -69.62 30.92 -54.95
N SER A 4 -69.25 29.66 -54.71
CA SER A 4 -69.09 28.67 -55.76
C SER A 4 -69.62 27.32 -55.25
N PRO A 5 -70.62 26.71 -55.92
CA PRO A 5 -71.32 27.25 -57.08
C PRO A 5 -72.17 28.49 -56.70
N ASN A 6 -72.37 29.43 -57.62
CA ASN A 6 -73.22 30.62 -57.41
C ASN A 6 -74.53 30.50 -58.20
N ALA A 7 -75.48 31.38 -57.89
CA ALA A 7 -76.78 31.37 -58.55
C ALA A 7 -76.69 31.49 -60.07
N GLN A 8 -75.75 32.27 -60.60
CA GLN A 8 -75.58 32.37 -62.05
C GLN A 8 -75.16 31.04 -62.67
N THR A 9 -74.27 30.28 -62.02
CA THR A 9 -73.82 28.97 -62.50
C THR A 9 -74.81 27.83 -62.26
N ILE A 10 -75.58 27.87 -61.18
CA ILE A 10 -76.52 26.79 -60.82
C ILE A 10 -77.78 26.82 -61.71
N TRP A 11 -78.21 28.02 -62.11
CA TRP A 11 -79.43 28.22 -62.89
C TRP A 11 -79.15 28.55 -64.38
N ALA A 12 -77.90 28.49 -64.85
CA ALA A 12 -77.57 28.74 -66.25
C ALA A 12 -78.11 27.66 -67.20
N ASP A 13 -77.89 26.36 -66.90
CA ASP A 13 -78.47 25.20 -67.58
C ASP A 13 -78.46 23.99 -66.63
N GLY A 14 -79.52 23.17 -66.62
CA GLY A 14 -79.64 21.96 -65.80
C GLY A 14 -78.74 20.80 -66.27
N PRO A 15 -78.64 19.68 -65.51
CA PRO A 15 -77.84 18.53 -65.93
C PRO A 15 -78.34 17.96 -67.27
N ALA A 16 -77.44 17.29 -68.00
CA ALA A 16 -77.62 16.90 -69.41
C ALA A 16 -78.94 16.18 -69.77
N PHE A 17 -79.63 15.55 -68.81
CA PHE A 17 -80.88 14.81 -69.03
C PHE A 17 -82.14 15.59 -68.60
N GLU A 18 -82.00 16.70 -67.86
CA GLU A 18 -83.09 17.57 -67.40
C GLU A 18 -82.62 19.05 -67.49
N PRO A 19 -82.35 19.57 -68.70
CA PRO A 19 -81.64 20.84 -68.91
C PRO A 19 -82.38 22.09 -68.41
N THR A 20 -83.67 21.98 -68.06
CA THR A 20 -84.46 23.07 -67.48
C THR A 20 -84.50 23.04 -65.95
N GLN A 21 -83.88 22.04 -65.30
CA GLN A 21 -83.93 21.89 -63.85
C GLN A 21 -82.54 22.00 -63.21
N PRO A 22 -82.29 22.95 -62.30
CA PRO A 22 -81.01 23.08 -61.62
C PRO A 22 -80.74 21.88 -60.69
N TYR A 23 -79.48 21.45 -60.61
CA TYR A 23 -79.10 20.27 -59.82
C TYR A 23 -79.24 20.56 -58.31
N LYS A 24 -80.22 19.90 -57.67
CA LYS A 24 -80.63 20.18 -56.29
C LYS A 24 -79.48 20.20 -55.25
N PRO A 25 -78.45 19.33 -55.32
CA PRO A 25 -77.32 19.40 -54.39
C PRO A 25 -76.52 20.70 -54.45
N ASP A 26 -76.37 21.32 -55.62
CA ASP A 26 -75.62 22.57 -55.75
C ASP A 26 -76.41 23.76 -55.23
N ILE A 27 -77.75 23.74 -55.40
CA ILE A 27 -78.67 24.68 -54.75
C ILE A 27 -78.54 24.58 -53.22
N ARG A 28 -78.49 23.36 -52.67
CA ARG A 28 -78.34 23.16 -51.22
C ARG A 28 -76.97 23.64 -50.72
N LYS A 29 -75.88 23.35 -51.44
CA LYS A 29 -74.54 23.84 -51.08
C LYS A 29 -74.47 25.36 -51.08
N TRP A 30 -75.04 26.01 -52.10
CA TRP A 30 -75.13 27.46 -52.16
C TRP A 30 -76.01 28.03 -51.03
N GLY A 31 -77.18 27.43 -50.79
CA GLY A 31 -78.08 27.80 -49.69
C GLY A 31 -77.41 27.69 -48.31
N THR A 32 -76.74 26.58 -48.01
CA THR A 32 -75.97 26.40 -46.77
C THR A 32 -74.82 27.41 -46.66
N ALA A 33 -74.14 27.77 -47.76
CA ALA A 33 -73.10 28.80 -47.73
C ALA A 33 -73.66 30.20 -47.42
N VAL A 34 -74.85 30.52 -47.95
CA VAL A 34 -75.56 31.76 -47.65
C VAL A 34 -76.07 31.76 -46.20
N GLU A 35 -76.67 30.66 -45.74
CA GLU A 35 -77.12 30.50 -44.35
C GLU A 35 -75.94 30.58 -43.39
N ASN A 36 -74.80 29.95 -43.67
CA ASN A 36 -73.59 30.06 -42.86
C ASN A 36 -73.01 31.48 -42.88
N ALA A 37 -73.06 32.18 -44.01
CA ALA A 37 -72.62 33.58 -44.09
C ALA A 37 -73.55 34.50 -43.28
N ILE A 38 -74.86 34.26 -43.32
CA ILE A 38 -75.85 34.99 -42.51
C ILE A 38 -75.70 34.63 -41.03
N SER A 39 -75.48 33.37 -40.68
CA SER A 39 -75.19 32.94 -39.32
C SER A 39 -73.88 33.54 -38.81
N ALA A 40 -72.83 33.61 -39.63
CA ALA A 40 -71.57 34.28 -39.29
C ALA A 40 -71.75 35.80 -39.12
N LEU A 41 -72.66 36.42 -39.89
CA LEU A 41 -73.05 37.82 -39.70
C LEU A 41 -73.88 38.01 -38.42
N ALA A 42 -74.72 37.03 -38.07
CA ALA A 42 -75.63 37.07 -36.93
C ALA A 42 -75.01 36.61 -35.61
N SER A 43 -73.87 35.89 -35.62
CA SER A 43 -73.26 35.29 -34.43
C SER A 43 -72.03 36.03 -33.86
N GLY A 44 -71.89 37.33 -34.09
CA GLY A 44 -71.15 38.20 -33.17
C GLY A 44 -69.61 38.24 -33.31
N SER A 45 -69.11 38.83 -34.40
CA SER A 45 -67.77 39.44 -34.40
C SER A 45 -67.85 40.81 -35.07
N GLY A 46 -67.25 41.83 -34.43
CA GLY A 46 -67.51 43.26 -34.63
C GLY A 46 -67.64 43.70 -36.09
N THR A 47 -68.87 44.02 -36.49
CA THR A 47 -69.16 44.64 -37.80
C THR A 47 -68.67 46.09 -37.89
N ILE A 48 -68.14 46.64 -36.80
CA ILE A 48 -67.60 48.00 -36.71
C ILE A 48 -66.10 47.91 -36.38
N ALA A 49 -65.27 48.10 -37.39
CA ALA A 49 -63.83 48.31 -37.22
C ALA A 49 -63.51 49.76 -37.60
N LYS A 50 -62.82 50.48 -36.71
CA LYS A 50 -62.37 51.84 -36.91
C LYS A 50 -60.85 51.89 -36.79
N ASP A 51 -60.22 52.65 -37.66
CA ASP A 51 -58.81 52.95 -37.61
C ASP A 51 -58.44 53.68 -36.31
N THR A 52 -59.19 54.72 -35.92
CA THR A 52 -58.93 55.52 -34.71
C THR A 52 -60.11 55.50 -33.72
N ARG A 53 -59.81 55.72 -32.43
CA ARG A 53 -60.83 55.84 -31.38
C ARG A 53 -61.73 57.06 -31.59
N VAL A 54 -61.18 58.13 -32.15
CA VAL A 54 -61.96 59.33 -32.52
C VAL A 54 -63.04 58.96 -33.54
N ASN A 55 -62.71 58.17 -34.56
CA ASN A 55 -63.66 57.73 -35.57
C ASN A 55 -64.71 56.77 -35.00
N LEU A 56 -64.38 56.01 -33.96
CA LEU A 56 -65.37 55.22 -33.22
C LEU A 56 -66.29 56.12 -32.38
N TYR A 57 -65.73 57.11 -31.69
CA TYR A 57 -66.50 57.96 -30.77
C TYR A 57 -67.46 58.90 -31.49
N ALA A 58 -67.16 59.28 -32.74
CA ALA A 58 -68.08 60.02 -33.60
C ALA A 58 -69.25 59.15 -34.10
N ASP A 59 -69.11 57.82 -34.07
CA ASP A 59 -70.09 56.87 -34.61
C ASP A 59 -70.99 56.32 -33.50
N LEU A 60 -72.02 57.09 -33.12
CA LEU A 60 -72.96 56.74 -32.05
C LEU A 60 -74.26 56.10 -32.55
N ALA A 61 -74.45 55.95 -33.86
CA ALA A 61 -75.67 55.43 -34.48
C ALA A 61 -75.81 53.91 -34.38
N HIS A 62 -75.49 53.35 -33.21
CA HIS A 62 -75.52 51.93 -32.90
C HIS A 62 -76.24 51.69 -31.58
N ASP A 63 -76.94 50.57 -31.48
CA ASP A 63 -77.64 50.18 -30.26
C ASP A 63 -76.66 49.89 -29.11
N ALA A 64 -77.16 49.95 -27.88
CA ALA A 64 -76.38 49.60 -26.70
C ALA A 64 -75.84 48.15 -26.80
N ASP A 65 -74.70 47.90 -26.15
CA ASP A 65 -73.95 46.65 -26.15
C ASP A 65 -73.35 46.22 -27.50
N THR A 66 -73.48 47.03 -28.55
CA THR A 66 -72.75 46.82 -29.80
C THR A 66 -71.23 46.82 -29.56
N MET A 67 -70.53 45.92 -30.24
CA MET A 67 -69.08 45.72 -30.12
C MET A 67 -68.34 46.29 -31.33
N ALA A 68 -67.25 47.02 -31.09
CA ALA A 68 -66.43 47.61 -32.14
C ALA A 68 -64.93 47.42 -31.87
N TRP A 69 -64.11 47.40 -32.92
CA TRP A 69 -62.65 47.30 -32.81
C TRP A 69 -62.01 48.61 -33.24
N VAL A 70 -61.08 49.11 -32.45
CA VAL A 70 -60.13 50.16 -32.86
C VAL A 70 -58.78 49.49 -33.10
N TYR A 71 -58.24 49.59 -34.32
CA TYR A 71 -57.12 48.74 -34.74
C TYR A 71 -55.85 49.47 -35.19
N ALA A 72 -55.89 50.79 -35.39
CA ALA A 72 -54.76 51.55 -35.92
C ALA A 72 -54.63 52.98 -35.35
N ASP A 73 -55.09 53.21 -34.12
CA ASP A 73 -54.96 54.50 -33.44
C ASP A 73 -53.48 54.75 -33.12
N THR A 74 -53.00 55.96 -33.42
CA THR A 74 -51.61 56.37 -33.17
C THR A 74 -51.28 56.36 -31.68
N THR A 75 -52.27 56.47 -30.81
CA THR A 75 -52.11 56.22 -29.38
C THR A 75 -52.39 54.76 -29.10
N THR A 76 -51.34 53.95 -28.94
CA THR A 76 -51.39 52.50 -28.74
C THR A 76 -52.44 52.03 -27.71
N ALA A 77 -52.57 52.76 -26.59
CA ALA A 77 -53.51 52.44 -25.51
C ALA A 77 -54.99 52.50 -25.94
N TYR A 78 -55.30 53.03 -27.12
CA TYR A 78 -56.65 53.14 -27.66
C TYR A 78 -57.00 52.03 -28.65
N ASN A 79 -56.05 51.15 -28.99
CA ASN A 79 -56.32 49.99 -29.83
C ASN A 79 -56.89 48.85 -28.98
N GLY A 80 -58.07 48.35 -29.35
CA GLY A 80 -58.80 47.36 -28.56
C GLY A 80 -60.25 47.21 -28.98
N ILE A 81 -60.97 46.39 -28.22
CA ILE A 81 -62.38 46.08 -28.40
C ILE A 81 -63.19 46.99 -27.47
N TYR A 82 -64.14 47.71 -28.04
CA TYR A 82 -65.00 48.68 -27.38
C TYR A 82 -66.45 48.19 -27.35
N ARG A 83 -67.19 48.62 -26.33
CA ARG A 83 -68.63 48.39 -26.19
C ARG A 83 -69.40 49.70 -26.17
N LYS A 84 -70.50 49.76 -26.91
CA LYS A 84 -71.42 50.90 -26.94
C LYS A 84 -72.31 50.91 -25.70
N SER A 85 -72.47 52.08 -25.09
CA SER A 85 -73.45 52.34 -24.05
C SER A 85 -74.44 53.43 -24.49
N GLY A 86 -75.70 53.32 -24.07
CA GLY A 86 -76.78 54.24 -24.43
C GLY A 86 -77.42 53.95 -25.80
N ALA A 87 -78.61 54.52 -26.02
CA ALA A 87 -79.40 54.33 -27.24
C ALA A 87 -78.69 54.82 -28.51
N SER A 88 -79.08 54.30 -29.67
CA SER A 88 -78.57 54.74 -30.98
C SER A 88 -78.77 56.25 -31.17
N GLY A 89 -77.71 56.93 -31.63
CA GLY A 89 -77.66 58.39 -31.81
C GLY A 89 -77.24 59.19 -30.56
N ALA A 90 -77.06 58.54 -29.40
CA ALA A 90 -76.60 59.14 -28.14
C ALA A 90 -75.62 58.21 -27.40
N GLY A 91 -75.07 58.62 -26.25
CA GLY A 91 -74.23 57.75 -25.40
C GLY A 91 -72.73 57.76 -25.72
N SER A 92 -72.01 56.69 -25.37
CA SER A 92 -70.54 56.63 -25.46
C SER A 92 -70.00 55.22 -25.73
N TRP A 93 -68.74 55.12 -26.10
CA TRP A 93 -68.00 53.87 -26.25
C TRP A 93 -66.98 53.72 -25.13
N SER A 94 -66.85 52.50 -24.59
CA SER A 94 -65.87 52.16 -23.56
C SER A 94 -64.98 51.01 -24.03
N LEU A 95 -63.66 51.12 -23.85
CA LEU A 95 -62.72 50.03 -24.09
C LEU A 95 -62.98 48.92 -23.08
N ILE A 96 -63.13 47.67 -23.54
CA ILE A 96 -63.38 46.53 -22.65
C ILE A 96 -62.31 45.43 -22.71
N LEU A 97 -61.61 45.28 -23.84
CA LEU A 97 -60.57 44.26 -24.02
C LEU A 97 -59.48 44.75 -24.99
N PRO A 98 -58.21 44.30 -24.85
CA PRO A 98 -57.21 44.48 -25.89
C PRO A 98 -57.51 43.63 -27.14
N LEU A 99 -56.86 43.93 -28.27
CA LEU A 99 -56.96 43.11 -29.48
C LEU A 99 -56.33 41.73 -29.27
N PRO A 100 -56.96 40.63 -29.73
CA PRO A 100 -56.44 39.28 -29.55
C PRO A 100 -55.35 38.95 -30.58
N TYR A 101 -54.09 39.20 -30.25
CA TYR A 101 -52.93 38.75 -31.04
C TYR A 101 -52.15 37.66 -30.27
N SER A 102 -51.95 36.49 -30.89
CA SER A 102 -51.21 35.38 -30.25
C SER A 102 -49.69 35.55 -30.28
N PHE A 103 -49.15 36.29 -31.24
CA PHE A 103 -47.73 36.63 -31.34
C PHE A 103 -47.54 37.92 -32.13
N ILE A 104 -46.49 38.68 -31.81
CA ILE A 104 -46.08 39.89 -32.53
C ILE A 104 -44.66 39.65 -33.04
N ILE A 105 -44.47 39.76 -34.36
CA ILE A 105 -43.14 39.66 -34.98
C ILE A 105 -42.55 41.06 -35.04
N ALA A 106 -41.36 41.23 -34.47
CA ALA A 106 -40.59 42.45 -34.52
C ALA A 106 -39.34 42.27 -35.38
N SER A 107 -39.00 43.34 -36.11
CA SER A 107 -37.82 43.42 -36.95
C SER A 107 -36.86 44.45 -36.38
N ASP A 108 -35.70 44.00 -35.90
CA ASP A 108 -34.54 44.86 -35.64
C ASP A 108 -33.66 44.85 -36.90
N VAL A 109 -33.57 46.00 -37.56
CA VAL A 109 -32.76 46.18 -38.79
C VAL A 109 -31.46 46.93 -38.53
N GLY A 110 -31.04 47.06 -37.26
CA GLY A 110 -29.77 47.69 -36.88
C GLY A 110 -29.81 49.22 -36.83
N VAL A 111 -30.99 49.83 -36.66
CA VAL A 111 -31.11 51.31 -36.49
C VAL A 111 -30.64 51.75 -35.09
N GLY A 112 -30.81 50.88 -34.09
CA GLY A 112 -30.36 51.11 -32.73
C GLY A 112 -28.85 50.91 -32.55
N THR A 113 -28.40 50.88 -31.29
CA THR A 113 -27.05 50.39 -30.95
C THR A 113 -27.17 48.95 -30.42
N PRO A 114 -26.07 48.18 -30.36
CA PRO A 114 -26.11 46.82 -29.84
C PRO A 114 -26.68 46.69 -28.41
N ASN A 115 -26.70 47.76 -27.62
CA ASN A 115 -27.23 47.76 -26.25
C ASN A 115 -28.51 48.61 -26.07
N ALA A 116 -28.96 49.27 -27.14
CA ALA A 116 -30.20 50.04 -27.21
C ALA A 116 -30.92 49.70 -28.52
N ILE A 117 -31.58 48.54 -28.50
CA ILE A 117 -32.21 47.92 -29.66
C ILE A 117 -33.46 48.69 -30.05
N GLN A 118 -33.61 48.98 -31.34
CA GLN A 118 -34.82 49.55 -31.91
C GLN A 118 -35.45 48.56 -32.87
N ALA A 119 -36.57 47.98 -32.45
CA ALA A 119 -37.31 47.02 -33.24
C ALA A 119 -38.62 47.63 -33.74
N THR A 120 -39.03 47.24 -34.94
CA THR A 120 -40.29 47.69 -35.55
C THR A 120 -41.27 46.54 -35.64
N THR A 121 -42.54 46.79 -35.37
CA THR A 121 -43.61 45.81 -35.46
C THR A 121 -44.75 46.40 -36.30
N SER A 122 -45.45 45.57 -37.08
CA SER A 122 -46.60 46.04 -37.87
C SER A 122 -47.82 46.40 -37.04
N ILE A 123 -47.81 46.07 -35.75
CA ILE A 123 -48.86 46.33 -34.77
C ILE A 123 -48.24 46.71 -33.42
N PRO A 124 -48.93 47.48 -32.57
CA PRO A 124 -48.38 47.87 -31.27
C PRO A 124 -48.16 46.70 -30.29
N VAL A 125 -47.14 46.81 -29.44
CA VAL A 125 -46.79 45.78 -28.44
C VAL A 125 -47.54 45.98 -27.12
N SER A 126 -48.24 44.94 -26.66
CA SER A 126 -48.93 44.91 -25.37
C SER A 126 -48.38 43.83 -24.43
N SER A 127 -48.69 43.90 -23.14
CA SER A 127 -48.30 42.88 -22.15
C SER A 127 -49.00 41.53 -22.33
N SER A 128 -50.03 41.46 -23.19
CA SER A 128 -50.82 40.26 -23.42
C SER A 128 -50.34 39.43 -24.63
N ALA A 129 -49.27 39.86 -25.31
CA ALA A 129 -48.77 39.22 -26.50
C ALA A 129 -47.29 38.81 -26.35
N LEU A 130 -46.95 37.64 -26.88
CA LEU A 130 -45.57 37.19 -27.01
C LEU A 130 -44.90 37.88 -28.19
N VAL A 131 -43.74 38.49 -27.99
CA VAL A 131 -42.97 39.19 -29.03
C VAL A 131 -41.76 38.38 -29.43
N TRP A 132 -41.56 38.26 -30.73
CA TRP A 132 -40.45 37.55 -31.36
C TRP A 132 -39.56 38.59 -32.02
N VAL A 133 -38.30 38.68 -31.61
CA VAL A 133 -37.35 39.67 -32.13
C VAL A 133 -36.11 38.92 -32.58
N THR A 134 -35.70 39.09 -33.84
CA THR A 134 -34.37 38.64 -34.28
C THR A 134 -33.41 39.82 -34.22
N LEU A 135 -32.31 39.66 -33.50
CA LEU A 135 -31.37 40.75 -33.21
C LEU A 135 -30.41 41.00 -34.37
N ALA A 136 -30.17 42.26 -34.70
CA ALA A 136 -29.22 42.65 -35.74
C ALA A 136 -27.76 42.50 -35.29
N ASP A 137 -27.47 42.86 -34.03
CA ASP A 137 -26.11 42.95 -33.48
C ASP A 137 -25.95 42.16 -32.17
N THR A 138 -24.72 41.74 -31.89
CA THR A 138 -24.34 41.15 -30.59
C THR A 138 -24.18 42.23 -29.53
N THR A 139 -24.80 42.06 -28.36
CA THR A 139 -24.71 43.02 -27.25
C THR A 139 -23.28 43.14 -26.72
N THR A 140 -22.86 44.35 -26.35
CA THR A 140 -21.49 44.65 -25.88
C THR A 140 -21.43 45.24 -24.47
N ALA A 141 -22.58 45.49 -23.85
CA ALA A 141 -22.71 45.96 -22.48
C ALA A 141 -23.99 45.39 -21.83
N SER A 142 -24.13 45.58 -20.52
CA SER A 142 -25.30 45.22 -19.72
C SER A 142 -25.59 46.35 -18.74
N PRO A 143 -26.85 46.81 -18.55
CA PRO A 143 -28.10 46.27 -19.09
C PRO A 143 -28.34 46.63 -20.57
N VAL A 144 -29.15 45.80 -21.24
CA VAL A 144 -29.60 46.01 -22.64
C VAL A 144 -31.03 46.52 -22.64
N THR A 145 -31.35 47.45 -23.53
CA THR A 145 -32.71 47.98 -23.70
C THR A 145 -33.27 47.69 -25.08
N ILE A 146 -34.59 47.60 -25.18
CA ILE A 146 -35.34 47.46 -26.43
C ILE A 146 -36.51 48.44 -26.49
N GLN A 147 -36.72 49.02 -27.67
CA GLN A 147 -37.83 49.90 -28.00
C GLN A 147 -38.61 49.32 -29.19
N PHE A 148 -39.94 49.35 -29.12
CA PHE A 148 -40.83 48.95 -30.22
C PHE A 148 -41.56 50.17 -30.77
N ASN A 149 -41.53 50.44 -32.08
CA ASN A 149 -42.30 51.51 -32.74
C ASN A 149 -42.23 52.89 -32.06
N SER A 150 -41.06 53.28 -31.52
CA SER A 150 -40.85 54.52 -30.78
C SER A 150 -41.59 54.64 -29.43
N ASP A 151 -42.13 53.55 -28.87
CA ASP A 151 -42.74 53.51 -27.53
C ASP A 151 -41.70 53.71 -26.40
N SER A 152 -42.10 53.61 -25.13
CA SER A 152 -41.18 53.64 -23.98
C SER A 152 -40.12 52.54 -24.06
N LEU A 153 -38.86 52.88 -23.75
CA LEU A 153 -37.75 51.92 -23.60
C LEU A 153 -38.08 50.85 -22.54
N LEU A 154 -37.76 49.60 -22.86
CA LEU A 154 -37.88 48.46 -21.96
C LEU A 154 -36.49 47.89 -21.67
N THR A 155 -36.17 47.62 -20.40
CA THR A 155 -34.95 46.86 -20.06
C THR A 155 -35.17 45.38 -20.35
N ILE A 156 -34.27 44.75 -21.10
CA ILE A 156 -34.33 43.31 -21.34
C ILE A 156 -33.87 42.59 -20.07
N LYS A 157 -34.68 41.64 -19.60
CA LYS A 157 -34.34 40.75 -18.47
C LYS A 157 -34.50 39.31 -18.89
N THR A 158 -33.60 38.44 -18.44
CA THR A 158 -33.74 36.99 -18.52
C THR A 158 -35.02 36.51 -17.82
N ASN A 159 -35.42 35.26 -18.06
CA ASN A 159 -36.61 34.71 -17.40
C ASN A 159 -36.50 34.70 -15.86
N THR A 160 -35.29 34.65 -15.30
CA THR A 160 -35.04 34.72 -13.84
C THR A 160 -34.94 36.15 -13.30
N GLY A 161 -34.92 37.17 -14.17
CA GLY A 161 -34.92 38.59 -13.80
C GLY A 161 -33.54 39.25 -13.79
N ASN A 162 -32.49 38.55 -14.18
CA ASN A 162 -31.14 39.11 -14.34
C ASN A 162 -31.03 39.90 -15.65
N ASP A 163 -30.12 40.88 -15.70
CA ASP A 163 -29.71 41.46 -16.98
C ASP A 163 -28.97 40.40 -17.81
N PRO A 164 -29.18 40.33 -19.15
CA PRO A 164 -28.35 39.53 -20.02
C PRO A 164 -26.87 39.89 -19.83
N VAL A 165 -25.99 38.89 -19.83
CA VAL A 165 -24.55 39.19 -19.72
C VAL A 165 -24.04 39.79 -21.03
N VAL A 166 -22.91 40.50 -20.96
CA VAL A 166 -22.24 41.07 -22.14
C VAL A 166 -21.97 39.97 -23.17
N GLY A 167 -22.33 40.20 -24.44
CA GLY A 167 -22.20 39.21 -25.53
C GLY A 167 -23.26 38.11 -25.51
N GLY A 168 -24.18 38.15 -24.53
CA GLY A 168 -25.11 37.08 -24.26
C GLY A 168 -26.32 36.99 -25.18
N LEU A 169 -26.64 38.10 -25.86
CA LEU A 169 -27.59 38.14 -26.94
C LEU A 169 -26.79 38.40 -28.22
N THR A 170 -26.74 37.42 -29.11
CA THR A 170 -25.86 37.44 -30.28
C THR A 170 -26.60 37.88 -31.55
N ALA A 171 -25.87 38.45 -32.50
CA ALA A 171 -26.41 38.78 -33.82
C ALA A 171 -27.07 37.55 -34.47
N GLY A 172 -28.27 37.73 -35.02
CA GLY A 172 -29.07 36.66 -35.60
C GLY A 172 -29.83 35.79 -34.59
N MET A 173 -29.66 36.00 -33.28
CA MET A 173 -30.44 35.30 -32.25
C MET A 173 -31.90 35.79 -32.27
N THR A 174 -32.84 34.86 -32.35
CA THR A 174 -34.26 35.16 -32.09
C THR A 174 -34.55 35.06 -30.60
N ILE A 175 -34.87 36.19 -29.98
CA ILE A 175 -35.34 36.27 -28.60
C ILE A 175 -36.86 36.28 -28.54
N LEU A 176 -37.41 35.63 -27.53
CA LEU A 176 -38.85 35.54 -27.27
C LEU A 176 -39.13 36.12 -25.90
N GLY A 177 -40.05 37.08 -25.80
CA GLY A 177 -40.35 37.72 -24.52
C GLY A 177 -41.67 38.48 -24.48
N ILE A 178 -42.06 38.88 -23.28
CA ILE A 178 -43.29 39.64 -23.01
C ILE A 178 -42.96 40.99 -22.38
N LYS A 179 -43.78 42.01 -22.70
CA LYS A 179 -43.72 43.30 -22.01
C LYS A 179 -44.30 43.13 -20.60
N SER A 180 -43.49 43.42 -19.59
CA SER A 180 -43.87 43.37 -18.18
C SER A 180 -43.42 44.65 -17.47
N GLY A 181 -44.35 45.59 -17.28
CA GLY A 181 -44.03 46.93 -16.75
C GLY A 181 -43.04 47.67 -17.66
N THR A 182 -41.89 48.06 -17.09
CA THR A 182 -40.77 48.72 -17.80
C THR A 182 -39.73 47.74 -18.35
N THR A 183 -40.05 46.44 -18.39
CA THR A 183 -39.11 45.39 -18.82
C THR A 183 -39.66 44.57 -19.99
N PHE A 184 -38.73 44.03 -20.78
CA PHE A 184 -38.99 42.97 -21.74
C PHE A 184 -38.41 41.68 -21.17
N ARG A 185 -39.28 40.80 -20.64
CA ARG A 185 -38.86 39.57 -19.97
C ARG A 185 -38.78 38.43 -20.97
N LEU A 186 -37.59 37.88 -21.13
CA LEU A 186 -37.31 36.73 -21.99
C LEU A 186 -37.93 35.46 -21.41
N LEU A 187 -38.36 34.54 -22.28
CA LEU A 187 -38.89 33.23 -21.90
C LEU A 187 -37.78 32.22 -21.55
N ASN A 188 -36.63 32.33 -22.21
CA ASN A 188 -35.45 31.53 -21.91
C ASN A 188 -34.45 32.32 -21.06
N ASP A 189 -33.65 31.59 -20.30
CA ASP A 189 -32.51 32.14 -19.57
C ASP A 189 -31.21 31.82 -20.36
N GLN A 190 -30.21 32.68 -20.24
CA GLN A 190 -28.96 32.61 -21.03
C GLN A 190 -27.97 31.52 -20.51
N VAL A 191 -28.46 30.59 -19.70
CA VAL A 191 -27.68 29.79 -18.74
C VAL A 191 -26.76 28.75 -19.41
N SER A 192 -26.87 28.48 -20.71
CA SER A 192 -26.05 27.45 -21.36
C SER A 192 -24.58 27.86 -21.58
N SER A 193 -24.25 29.15 -21.72
CA SER A 193 -22.86 29.60 -21.97
C SER A 193 -22.01 29.69 -20.70
N ALA A 194 -22.59 30.22 -19.61
CA ALA A 194 -21.90 30.35 -18.33
C ALA A 194 -21.63 28.99 -17.65
N ILE A 195 -22.52 28.01 -17.81
CA ILE A 195 -22.30 26.64 -17.30
C ILE A 195 -21.18 25.93 -18.06
N VAL A 196 -21.10 26.08 -19.38
CA VAL A 196 -20.02 25.49 -20.18
C VAL A 196 -18.67 26.07 -19.78
N ALA A 197 -18.57 27.40 -19.65
CA ALA A 197 -17.35 28.04 -19.19
C ALA A 197 -16.92 27.58 -17.78
N ALA A 198 -17.87 27.40 -16.85
CA ALA A 198 -17.57 26.90 -15.50
C ALA A 198 -17.16 25.41 -15.50
N ALA A 199 -17.69 24.61 -16.42
CA ALA A 199 -17.32 23.20 -16.57
C ALA A 199 -15.93 23.04 -17.21
N GLU A 200 -15.60 23.85 -18.21
CA GLU A 200 -14.27 23.91 -18.83
C GLU A 200 -13.22 24.34 -17.81
N ASP A 201 -13.48 25.40 -17.04
CA ASP A 201 -12.60 25.88 -15.97
C ASP A 201 -12.47 24.85 -14.81
N ALA A 202 -13.50 24.03 -14.54
CA ALA A 202 -13.40 22.92 -13.60
C ALA A 202 -12.55 21.75 -14.15
N ALA A 203 -12.62 21.47 -15.45
CA ALA A 203 -11.78 20.46 -16.11
C ALA A 203 -10.31 20.89 -16.10
N ASP A 204 -10.00 22.14 -16.46
CA ASP A 204 -8.64 22.69 -16.44
C ASP A 204 -8.02 22.63 -15.03
N ARG A 205 -8.81 22.95 -13.99
CA ARG A 205 -8.37 22.82 -12.59
C ARG A 205 -8.08 21.37 -12.20
N ALA A 206 -8.86 20.41 -12.69
CA ALA A 206 -8.65 19.00 -12.40
C ALA A 206 -7.37 18.46 -13.08
N GLU A 207 -7.12 18.85 -14.34
CA GLU A 207 -5.88 18.50 -15.05
C GLU A 207 -4.64 19.16 -14.40
N ALA A 208 -4.73 20.43 -14.01
CA ALA A 208 -3.65 21.12 -13.29
C ALA A 208 -3.35 20.47 -11.93
N ALA A 209 -4.39 20.06 -11.19
CA ALA A 209 -4.21 19.35 -9.92
C ALA A 209 -3.57 17.97 -10.11
N ALA A 210 -3.93 17.24 -11.17
CA ALA A 210 -3.32 15.95 -11.50
C ALA A 210 -1.85 16.09 -11.92
N ALA A 211 -1.53 17.12 -12.73
CA ALA A 211 -0.15 17.40 -13.16
C ALA A 211 0.76 17.86 -12.00
N GLY A 212 0.18 18.43 -10.94
CA GLY A 212 0.93 18.84 -9.74
C GLY A 212 1.42 17.67 -8.87
N VAL A 213 0.93 16.46 -9.09
CA VAL A 213 1.27 15.28 -8.29
C VAL A 213 2.39 14.48 -8.99
N ASN A 214 3.64 14.86 -8.70
CA ASN A 214 4.86 14.26 -9.28
C ASN A 214 5.20 12.89 -8.65
N LEU A 215 4.40 11.87 -8.94
CA LEU A 215 4.61 10.49 -8.48
C LEU A 215 5.45 9.68 -9.50
N PRO A 216 6.46 8.91 -9.05
CA PRO A 216 7.21 8.00 -9.91
C PRO A 216 6.36 6.79 -10.37
N SER A 217 6.66 6.25 -11.55
CA SER A 217 6.03 5.03 -12.08
C SER A 217 6.37 3.79 -11.23
N VAL A 218 5.36 3.01 -10.84
CA VAL A 218 5.54 1.79 -10.01
C VAL A 218 5.71 0.55 -10.89
N THR A 219 6.73 -0.26 -10.59
CA THR A 219 7.03 -1.52 -11.27
C THR A 219 7.13 -2.70 -10.29
N VAL A 220 7.21 -3.94 -10.78
CA VAL A 220 7.50 -5.12 -9.94
C VAL A 220 8.84 -5.01 -9.19
N SER A 221 9.80 -4.23 -9.70
CA SER A 221 11.08 -3.97 -9.04
C SER A 221 10.95 -3.11 -7.78
N ASP A 222 9.78 -2.54 -7.54
CA ASP A 222 9.47 -1.65 -6.42
C ASP A 222 8.73 -2.35 -5.27
N ALA A 223 8.54 -3.67 -5.36
CA ALA A 223 7.99 -4.45 -4.26
C ALA A 223 8.79 -4.19 -2.97
N ARG A 224 8.08 -3.88 -1.88
CA ARG A 224 8.61 -3.60 -0.52
C ARG A 224 9.38 -2.27 -0.35
N LYS A 225 9.29 -1.36 -1.31
CA LYS A 225 9.81 0.02 -1.19
C LYS A 225 8.73 0.98 -0.69
N VAL A 226 9.14 2.13 -0.14
CA VAL A 226 8.27 3.23 0.30
C VAL A 226 8.42 4.43 -0.63
N LEU A 227 7.40 5.27 -0.67
CA LEU A 227 7.43 6.55 -1.37
C LEU A 227 7.99 7.63 -0.43
N GLU A 228 9.02 8.34 -0.86
CA GLU A 228 9.71 9.37 -0.07
C GLU A 228 9.76 10.68 -0.87
N VAL A 229 9.67 11.84 -0.20
CA VAL A 229 9.95 13.14 -0.84
C VAL A 229 11.45 13.22 -1.14
N LYS A 230 11.83 13.68 -2.33
CA LYS A 230 13.24 13.88 -2.69
C LYS A 230 13.85 14.98 -1.81
N ALA A 231 15.14 14.85 -1.49
CA ALA A 231 15.85 15.78 -0.62
C ALA A 231 15.91 17.23 -1.17
N ASP A 232 15.82 17.39 -2.49
CA ASP A 232 15.76 18.69 -3.17
C ASP A 232 14.34 19.28 -3.23
N GLY A 233 13.34 18.60 -2.65
CA GLY A 233 11.93 19.00 -2.69
C GLY A 233 11.29 18.89 -4.08
N SER A 234 11.97 18.32 -5.08
CA SER A 234 11.50 18.32 -6.47
C SER A 234 10.39 17.31 -6.78
N GLY A 235 9.97 16.49 -5.82
CA GLY A 235 8.90 15.50 -5.97
C GLY A 235 9.11 14.26 -5.11
N PHE A 236 8.62 13.11 -5.56
CA PHE A 236 8.73 11.84 -4.84
C PHE A 236 9.70 10.86 -5.53
N GLN A 237 10.29 9.96 -4.75
CA GLN A 237 11.13 8.86 -5.20
C GLN A 237 10.72 7.56 -4.51
N VAL A 238 10.95 6.42 -5.16
CA VAL A 238 10.70 5.09 -4.58
C VAL A 238 12.00 4.57 -3.99
N LYS A 239 12.01 4.24 -2.70
CA LYS A 239 13.22 3.76 -2.01
C LYS A 239 12.96 2.62 -1.04
N LEU A 240 13.99 1.80 -0.81
CA LEU A 240 13.96 0.81 0.27
C LEU A 240 13.88 1.52 1.65
N PRO A 241 13.22 0.95 2.67
CA PRO A 241 12.88 1.64 3.94
C PRO A 241 14.05 2.06 4.86
N TYR A 242 15.30 2.08 4.39
CA TYR A 242 16.43 2.40 5.25
C TYR A 242 17.48 3.31 4.60
N PHE A 243 17.78 4.44 5.27
CA PHE A 243 19.05 5.18 5.15
C PHE A 243 19.80 5.20 6.48
N ARG A 244 21.10 5.04 6.33
CA ARG A 244 22.21 5.12 7.29
C ARG A 244 22.56 6.58 7.64
N PRO A 245 23.17 6.88 8.81
CA PRO A 245 23.98 8.10 8.96
C PRO A 245 25.30 7.98 8.20
N SER A 246 25.54 8.93 7.29
CA SER A 246 26.86 9.11 6.67
C SER A 246 27.88 9.56 7.72
N THR A 247 29.09 8.99 7.68
CA THR A 247 30.23 9.47 8.48
C THR A 247 30.88 10.74 7.91
N THR A 248 30.29 11.34 6.87
CA THR A 248 30.62 12.66 6.35
C THR A 248 29.42 13.19 5.57
N ASP A 249 28.97 14.39 5.94
CA ASP A 249 27.95 15.20 5.27
C ASP A 249 26.48 15.04 5.70
N SER A 250 25.79 16.19 5.68
CA SER A 250 24.64 16.67 6.46
C SER A 250 23.41 15.76 6.71
N THR A 251 22.91 15.86 7.95
CA THR A 251 21.60 15.52 8.56
C THR A 251 20.43 15.12 7.65
N ILE A 252 19.84 13.93 7.89
CA ILE A 252 18.42 13.61 7.63
C ILE A 252 17.86 12.80 8.82
N GLU A 253 16.66 13.20 9.27
CA GLU A 253 15.89 12.69 10.41
C GLU A 253 15.24 11.32 10.12
N ARG A 254 15.16 10.46 11.15
CA ARG A 254 14.49 9.14 11.09
C ARG A 254 13.08 9.26 11.68
N THR A 255 12.05 8.87 10.94
CA THR A 255 10.75 8.49 11.52
C THR A 255 10.53 7.00 11.29
N VAL A 256 10.83 6.18 12.31
CA VAL A 256 10.10 4.97 12.78
C VAL A 256 10.95 4.40 13.93
N GLU A 257 10.66 4.85 15.16
CA GLU A 257 11.27 4.39 16.42
C GLU A 257 11.06 2.89 16.72
N THR A 258 10.38 2.13 15.85
CA THR A 258 9.93 0.77 16.14
C THR A 258 10.80 -0.37 15.58
N LYS A 259 11.84 -0.09 14.77
CA LYS A 259 12.78 -1.14 14.29
C LYS A 259 14.10 -1.25 15.07
N LEU A 260 14.38 -0.33 15.99
CA LEU A 260 15.71 -0.23 16.61
C LEU A 260 15.87 -0.86 18.00
N ARG A 261 14.79 -1.25 18.68
CA ARG A 261 14.95 -1.82 20.03
C ARG A 261 15.05 -3.34 20.09
N GLU A 262 14.59 -4.07 19.07
CA GLU A 262 14.47 -5.52 19.19
C GLU A 262 15.01 -6.32 18.00
N TRP A 263 14.75 -5.92 16.74
CA TRP A 263 15.11 -6.70 15.55
C TRP A 263 15.53 -5.81 14.36
N ALA A 264 16.77 -5.93 13.89
CA ALA A 264 17.26 -5.30 12.67
C ALA A 264 17.72 -6.36 11.66
N SER A 265 17.47 -6.17 10.37
CA SER A 265 17.97 -7.08 9.32
C SER A 265 19.40 -6.72 8.94
N VAL A 266 20.29 -7.70 8.75
CA VAL A 266 21.65 -7.48 8.24
C VAL A 266 21.65 -6.83 6.85
N ASP A 267 20.62 -7.12 6.05
CA ASP A 267 20.45 -6.56 4.70
C ASP A 267 20.28 -5.04 4.73
N ASP A 268 19.69 -4.51 5.80
CA ASP A 268 19.50 -3.06 5.97
C ASP A 268 20.84 -2.32 6.07
N PHE A 269 21.93 -3.00 6.46
CA PHE A 269 23.26 -2.40 6.65
C PHE A 269 24.19 -2.60 5.45
N ARG A 270 23.71 -3.28 4.40
CA ARG A 270 24.50 -3.62 3.22
C ARG A 270 24.81 -2.36 2.40
N LYS A 271 26.08 -2.19 2.03
CA LYS A 271 26.50 -1.16 1.07
C LYS A 271 26.95 -1.80 -0.24
N GLY A 272 26.76 -1.09 -1.35
CA GLY A 272 27.22 -1.54 -2.67
C GLY A 272 28.74 -1.74 -2.78
N SER A 273 29.53 -1.10 -1.91
CA SER A 273 30.99 -1.21 -1.87
C SER A 273 31.52 -2.38 -1.03
N ASP A 274 30.67 -3.07 -0.26
CA ASP A 274 31.11 -4.10 0.66
C ASP A 274 31.51 -5.39 -0.12
N VAL A 275 32.64 -6.00 0.21
CA VAL A 275 33.06 -7.30 -0.35
C VAL A 275 32.72 -8.40 0.64
N GLY A 276 31.83 -9.33 0.26
CA GLY A 276 31.28 -10.35 1.17
C GLY A 276 30.45 -9.73 2.32
N TRP A 277 29.94 -10.55 3.23
CA TRP A 277 28.95 -10.14 4.24
C TRP A 277 29.52 -9.79 5.62
N THR A 278 30.79 -10.13 5.89
CA THR A 278 31.43 -9.86 7.19
C THR A 278 31.42 -8.37 7.56
N THR A 279 31.84 -7.50 6.64
CA THR A 279 31.87 -6.05 6.89
C THR A 279 30.48 -5.47 7.15
N THR A 280 29.47 -5.99 6.45
CA THR A 280 28.08 -5.61 6.64
C THR A 280 27.57 -6.04 8.02
N ALA A 281 27.81 -7.29 8.42
CA ALA A 281 27.42 -7.81 9.73
C ALA A 281 28.11 -7.06 10.88
N LEU A 282 29.42 -6.82 10.81
CA LEU A 282 30.16 -6.07 11.83
C LEU A 282 29.63 -4.65 12.01
N ARG A 283 29.25 -4.00 10.91
CA ARG A 283 28.62 -2.67 10.95
C ARG A 283 27.28 -2.71 11.69
N ALA A 284 26.43 -3.67 11.35
CA ALA A 284 25.12 -3.85 11.97
C ALA A 284 25.25 -4.13 13.48
N ILE A 285 26.16 -5.03 13.86
CA ILE A 285 26.46 -5.37 15.25
C ILE A 285 26.90 -4.12 16.02
N ALA A 286 27.85 -3.34 15.48
CA ALA A 286 28.35 -2.14 16.14
C ALA A 286 27.24 -1.09 16.34
N GLU A 287 26.35 -0.91 15.36
CA GLU A 287 25.21 0.01 15.48
C GLU A 287 24.21 -0.45 16.54
N LEU A 288 23.86 -1.74 16.58
CA LEU A 288 22.97 -2.29 17.61
C LEU A 288 23.58 -2.19 19.00
N GLN A 289 24.88 -2.51 19.14
CA GLN A 289 25.61 -2.38 20.40
C GLN A 289 25.67 -0.94 20.91
N ALA A 290 25.90 0.03 20.02
CA ALA A 290 25.87 1.45 20.36
C ALA A 290 24.48 1.93 20.82
N ALA A 291 23.41 1.31 20.31
CA ALA A 291 22.03 1.54 20.74
C ALA A 291 21.65 0.80 22.05
N GLY A 292 22.56 0.05 22.64
CA GLY A 292 22.36 -0.69 23.89
C GLY A 292 22.21 -2.20 23.73
N GLY A 293 22.18 -2.70 22.50
CA GLY A 293 22.03 -4.11 22.15
C GLY A 293 20.85 -4.39 21.22
N GLY A 294 20.62 -5.66 20.91
CA GLY A 294 19.46 -6.09 20.14
C GLY A 294 19.64 -7.43 19.43
N THR A 295 18.71 -7.72 18.51
CA THR A 295 18.78 -8.89 17.64
C THR A 295 19.12 -8.48 16.20
N LEU A 296 20.18 -9.07 15.64
CA LEU A 296 20.51 -9.00 14.22
C LEU A 296 19.93 -10.21 13.51
N LEU A 297 18.94 -9.98 12.65
CA LEU A 297 18.33 -10.96 11.78
C LEU A 297 19.16 -11.13 10.50
N PHE A 298 19.46 -12.38 10.17
CA PHE A 298 19.97 -12.83 8.89
C PHE A 298 18.81 -13.50 8.14
N PRO A 299 18.15 -12.82 7.18
CA PRO A 299 17.16 -13.45 6.30
C PRO A 299 17.60 -14.76 5.65
N GLY A 300 16.63 -15.50 5.11
CA GLY A 300 16.87 -16.82 4.53
C GLY A 300 17.59 -16.75 3.19
N HIS A 301 18.92 -16.82 3.22
CA HIS A 301 19.78 -17.03 2.05
C HIS A 301 21.22 -17.39 2.47
N ASP A 302 22.10 -17.52 1.46
CA ASP A 302 23.51 -17.75 1.65
C ASP A 302 24.25 -16.42 1.83
N TYR A 303 25.10 -16.38 2.84
CA TYR A 303 25.98 -15.26 3.14
C TYR A 303 27.41 -15.70 2.88
N ASP A 304 28.01 -15.19 1.82
CA ASP A 304 29.45 -15.33 1.57
C ASP A 304 30.19 -14.42 2.55
N MET A 305 30.60 -14.99 3.67
CA MET A 305 31.38 -14.31 4.70
C MET A 305 32.85 -14.27 4.28
N GLY A 306 33.58 -13.29 4.80
CA GLY A 306 35.04 -13.33 4.81
C GLY A 306 35.57 -14.45 5.74
N PRO A 307 36.86 -14.41 6.11
CA PRO A 307 37.48 -15.49 6.88
C PRO A 307 36.92 -15.62 8.30
N THR A 308 36.58 -14.51 8.96
CA THR A 308 36.07 -14.50 10.34
C THR A 308 35.08 -13.37 10.57
N LEU A 309 34.02 -13.64 11.34
CA LEU A 309 33.14 -12.67 11.96
C LEU A 309 33.50 -12.56 13.46
N THR A 310 34.39 -11.62 13.80
CA THR A 310 34.78 -11.39 15.19
C THR A 310 33.83 -10.41 15.87
N ILE A 311 33.11 -10.89 16.87
CA ILE A 311 32.16 -10.11 17.65
C ILE A 311 32.85 -9.75 18.97
N ASN A 312 33.09 -8.46 19.14
CA ASN A 312 33.73 -7.92 20.35
C ASN A 312 32.66 -7.40 21.34
N PRO A 313 32.96 -7.36 22.64
CA PRO A 313 32.12 -6.66 23.60
C PRO A 313 32.13 -5.15 23.33
N VAL A 314 31.11 -4.46 23.81
CA VAL A 314 31.02 -3.00 23.76
C VAL A 314 32.23 -2.40 24.47
N ALA A 315 32.93 -1.50 23.79
CA ALA A 315 34.22 -0.96 24.25
C ALA A 315 34.10 0.09 25.37
N SER A 316 33.01 0.88 25.40
CA SER A 316 32.85 2.00 26.34
C SER A 316 31.38 2.28 26.68
N GLY A 317 31.15 3.11 27.70
CA GLY A 317 29.81 3.49 28.17
C GLY A 317 29.19 2.52 29.18
N VAL A 318 27.89 2.69 29.46
CA VAL A 318 27.17 1.94 30.50
C VAL A 318 27.09 0.43 30.24
N ASN A 319 27.31 0.01 28.99
CA ASN A 319 27.32 -1.39 28.56
C ASN A 319 28.74 -1.93 28.30
N ALA A 320 29.80 -1.20 28.69
CA ALA A 320 31.18 -1.64 28.47
C ALA A 320 31.43 -3.05 29.04
N GLY A 321 32.10 -3.90 28.26
CA GLY A 321 32.37 -5.30 28.64
C GLY A 321 31.21 -6.28 28.41
N TRP A 322 30.10 -5.85 27.82
CA TRP A 322 28.99 -6.73 27.43
C TRP A 322 28.90 -6.89 25.94
N HIS A 323 28.39 -8.02 25.46
CA HIS A 323 28.12 -8.20 24.03
C HIS A 323 26.75 -7.63 23.65
N ASN A 324 25.72 -7.90 24.46
CA ASN A 324 24.33 -7.43 24.29
C ASN A 324 23.77 -7.62 22.87
N ILE A 325 24.19 -8.66 22.16
CA ILE A 325 23.80 -8.89 20.77
C ILE A 325 23.40 -10.35 20.57
N ILE A 326 22.28 -10.56 19.89
CA ILE A 326 21.80 -11.86 19.46
C ILE A 326 21.85 -11.91 17.95
N LEU A 327 22.41 -12.97 17.39
CA LEU A 327 22.32 -13.25 15.95
C LEU A 327 21.20 -14.27 15.74
N THR A 328 20.29 -14.01 14.82
CA THR A 328 19.17 -14.92 14.53
C THR A 328 19.03 -15.10 13.03
N GLY A 329 18.83 -16.32 12.56
CA GLY A 329 18.49 -16.57 11.16
C GLY A 329 17.00 -16.71 10.96
N ALA A 330 16.61 -16.98 9.71
CA ALA A 330 15.23 -17.32 9.33
C ALA A 330 14.98 -18.85 9.34
N GLY A 331 15.81 -19.60 10.07
CA GLY A 331 15.86 -21.07 10.08
C GLY A 331 17.03 -21.62 9.25
N TYR A 332 17.00 -22.92 8.96
CA TYR A 332 18.09 -23.60 8.24
C TYR A 332 18.33 -23.07 6.81
N GLY A 333 17.44 -22.26 6.24
CA GLY A 333 17.68 -21.57 4.97
C GLY A 333 18.73 -20.44 5.05
N THR A 334 19.05 -19.97 6.26
CA THR A 334 20.09 -18.97 6.52
C THR A 334 21.43 -19.67 6.72
N ARG A 335 22.40 -19.43 5.82
CA ARG A 335 23.71 -20.10 5.86
C ARG A 335 24.86 -19.09 5.79
N LEU A 336 25.64 -18.97 6.85
CA LEU A 336 26.87 -18.18 6.85
C LEU A 336 28.02 -19.07 6.42
N LYS A 337 28.54 -18.83 5.21
CA LYS A 337 29.63 -19.60 4.60
C LYS A 337 30.93 -18.81 4.72
N PHE A 338 31.88 -19.35 5.46
CA PHE A 338 33.15 -18.67 5.69
C PHE A 338 34.18 -19.02 4.63
N ASP A 339 35.01 -18.03 4.29
CA ASP A 339 36.15 -18.20 3.40
C ASP A 339 37.16 -19.17 4.03
N ASN A 340 37.30 -20.34 3.41
CA ASN A 340 38.14 -21.41 3.89
C ASN A 340 39.56 -21.41 3.29
N THR A 341 39.90 -20.39 2.49
CA THR A 341 41.19 -20.31 1.79
C THR A 341 42.35 -19.92 2.69
N LEU A 342 42.08 -19.23 3.81
CA LEU A 342 43.09 -18.84 4.80
C LEU A 342 43.14 -19.86 5.93
N THR A 343 44.29 -20.43 6.28
CA THR A 343 44.39 -21.46 7.33
C THR A 343 44.01 -20.96 8.73
N GLY A 344 43.20 -21.73 9.47
CA GLY A 344 43.02 -21.56 10.92
C GLY A 344 42.16 -20.37 11.33
N GLN A 345 41.34 -19.83 10.44
CA GLN A 345 40.45 -18.70 10.73
C GLN A 345 39.10 -19.22 11.22
N ASP A 346 38.69 -18.75 12.40
CA ASP A 346 37.40 -19.13 12.97
C ASP A 346 36.25 -18.50 12.17
N GLY A 347 35.10 -19.16 12.10
CA GLY A 347 33.90 -18.62 11.46
C GLY A 347 33.31 -17.49 12.29
N VAL A 348 32.47 -17.82 13.26
CA VAL A 348 31.94 -16.84 14.23
C VAL A 348 32.75 -16.88 15.51
N ALA A 349 33.48 -15.81 15.78
CA ALA A 349 34.37 -15.68 16.93
C ALA A 349 33.80 -14.68 17.93
N TRP A 350 33.29 -15.16 19.05
CA TRP A 350 32.87 -14.32 20.18
C TRP A 350 34.09 -14.04 21.05
N ALA A 351 34.62 -12.82 21.02
CA ALA A 351 35.91 -12.47 21.64
C ALA A 351 35.76 -11.77 22.99
N GLY A 352 36.79 -11.85 23.84
CA GLY A 352 36.87 -11.11 25.09
C GLY A 352 35.88 -11.56 26.17
N TRP A 353 35.74 -10.75 27.21
CA TRP A 353 34.88 -11.05 28.36
C TRP A 353 33.48 -10.46 28.19
N GLY A 354 32.47 -11.08 28.82
CA GLY A 354 31.13 -10.52 28.91
C GLY A 354 30.01 -11.55 28.82
N GLY A 355 28.89 -11.14 28.24
CA GLY A 355 27.74 -12.02 28.09
C GLY A 355 26.52 -11.35 27.49
N ARG A 356 25.34 -11.96 27.72
CA ARG A 356 24.04 -11.52 27.16
C ARG A 356 24.07 -11.55 25.64
N CYS A 357 24.49 -12.69 25.11
CA CYS A 357 24.65 -12.90 23.69
C CYS A 357 24.17 -14.27 23.27
N GLY A 358 23.94 -14.46 21.98
CA GLY A 358 23.52 -15.76 21.50
C GLY A 358 23.39 -15.84 20.00
N MET A 359 23.20 -17.06 19.53
CA MET A 359 22.96 -17.36 18.14
C MET A 359 21.83 -18.36 18.00
N ARG A 360 20.97 -18.21 17.00
CA ARG A 360 19.93 -19.19 16.72
C ARG A 360 19.45 -19.24 15.29
N ASP A 361 18.79 -20.34 14.95
CA ASP A 361 17.98 -20.50 13.74
C ASP A 361 18.78 -20.27 12.43
N MET A 362 20.01 -20.77 12.35
CA MET A 362 20.89 -20.61 11.17
C MET A 362 21.92 -21.73 11.05
N GLN A 363 22.66 -21.75 9.94
CA GLN A 363 23.82 -22.63 9.75
C GLN A 363 25.13 -21.85 9.64
N ILE A 364 26.21 -22.42 10.17
CA ILE A 364 27.59 -21.96 10.02
C ILE A 364 28.37 -23.02 9.24
N MET A 365 29.05 -22.61 8.18
CA MET A 365 29.66 -23.55 7.26
C MET A 365 31.10 -23.17 6.92
N THR A 366 31.93 -24.20 6.73
CA THR A 366 33.22 -24.14 6.03
C THR A 366 34.27 -23.21 6.62
N ALA A 367 34.29 -22.94 7.93
CA ALA A 367 35.42 -22.20 8.51
C ALA A 367 36.73 -23.00 8.38
N SER A 368 37.85 -22.34 8.10
CA SER A 368 39.17 -22.99 8.02
C SER A 368 39.85 -23.23 9.37
N GLY A 369 39.27 -22.68 10.44
CA GLY A 369 39.55 -22.94 11.84
C GLY A 369 38.31 -23.51 12.50
N LYS A 370 37.89 -22.91 13.62
CA LYS A 370 36.69 -23.35 14.33
C LYS A 370 35.44 -22.77 13.70
N GLY A 371 34.31 -23.49 13.70
CA GLY A 371 33.06 -22.95 13.16
C GLY A 371 32.50 -21.81 14.01
N VAL A 372 32.23 -22.12 15.29
CA VAL A 372 31.84 -21.14 16.31
C VAL A 372 32.82 -21.24 17.48
N ASN A 373 33.51 -20.14 17.77
CA ASN A 373 34.46 -20.06 18.88
C ASN A 373 33.94 -19.10 19.96
N TRP A 374 33.45 -19.68 21.06
CA TRP A 374 33.07 -18.96 22.26
C TRP A 374 34.30 -18.68 23.10
N ASN A 375 34.57 -17.39 23.30
CA ASN A 375 35.74 -16.82 23.98
C ASN A 375 37.01 -16.91 23.13
N ALA A 376 36.89 -16.47 21.88
CA ALA A 376 37.98 -16.39 20.92
C ALA A 376 39.07 -15.41 21.39
N ALA A 377 40.31 -15.68 20.95
CA ALA A 377 41.54 -14.97 21.33
C ALA A 377 41.96 -15.04 22.82
N GLU A 378 41.18 -15.71 23.67
CA GLU A 378 41.56 -15.95 25.06
C GLU A 378 42.39 -17.21 25.25
N VAL A 379 42.98 -17.35 26.44
CA VAL A 379 43.82 -18.50 26.84
C VAL A 379 43.33 -19.11 28.13
N ARG A 380 43.47 -20.44 28.26
CA ARG A 380 43.00 -21.16 29.45
C ARG A 380 43.67 -20.67 30.74
N GLY A 381 42.85 -20.36 31.72
CA GLY A 381 43.27 -19.80 33.01
C GLY A 381 43.26 -18.27 33.02
N GLY A 382 42.92 -17.64 31.90
CA GLY A 382 42.77 -16.21 31.79
C GLY A 382 41.59 -15.67 32.62
N PRO A 383 41.54 -14.35 32.83
CA PRO A 383 40.47 -13.72 33.61
C PRO A 383 39.16 -13.56 32.82
N ASN A 384 39.20 -13.75 31.50
CA ASN A 384 38.09 -13.42 30.60
C ASN A 384 37.18 -14.63 30.36
N TYR A 385 35.89 -14.43 30.59
CA TYR A 385 34.85 -15.45 30.44
C TYR A 385 33.68 -14.91 29.63
N ILE A 386 33.07 -15.77 28.82
CA ILE A 386 31.75 -15.51 28.22
C ILE A 386 30.65 -16.18 29.06
N SER A 387 29.54 -15.48 29.23
CA SER A 387 28.47 -15.93 30.11
C SER A 387 27.07 -15.53 29.72
N ARG A 388 26.06 -16.19 30.30
CA ARG A 388 24.64 -15.88 30.04
C ARG A 388 24.40 -15.83 28.53
N PHE A 389 24.78 -16.92 27.88
CA PHE A 389 24.78 -17.03 26.43
C PHE A 389 24.01 -18.26 25.97
N PHE A 390 23.60 -18.27 24.70
CA PHE A 390 22.87 -19.40 24.15
C PHE A 390 23.23 -19.71 22.70
N MET A 391 23.00 -20.96 22.31
CA MET A 391 23.06 -21.42 20.93
C MET A 391 21.90 -22.38 20.67
N GLU A 392 20.98 -22.03 19.76
CA GLU A 392 19.71 -22.75 19.62
C GLU A 392 19.32 -23.03 18.17
N ASN A 393 18.88 -24.25 17.84
CA ASN A 393 18.39 -24.63 16.50
C ASN A 393 19.41 -24.29 15.39
N MET A 394 20.63 -24.81 15.53
CA MET A 394 21.74 -24.48 14.63
C MET A 394 22.42 -25.72 14.07
N VAL A 395 23.00 -25.58 12.88
CA VAL A 395 23.94 -26.56 12.30
C VAL A 395 25.29 -25.88 12.11
N VAL A 396 26.36 -26.54 12.54
CA VAL A 396 27.73 -26.15 12.22
C VAL A 396 28.39 -27.30 11.45
N ASP A 397 28.81 -27.02 10.21
CA ASP A 397 29.18 -28.06 9.26
C ASP A 397 30.50 -27.77 8.52
N GLY A 398 31.31 -28.80 8.36
CA GLY A 398 32.45 -28.81 7.43
C GLY A 398 33.58 -27.84 7.80
N CYS A 399 33.76 -27.50 9.07
CA CYS A 399 34.86 -26.63 9.50
C CYS A 399 36.14 -27.45 9.68
N ALA A 400 37.31 -26.90 9.33
CA ALA A 400 38.57 -27.67 9.36
C ALA A 400 39.11 -27.92 10.78
N GLY A 401 38.69 -27.14 11.76
CA GLY A 401 39.01 -27.30 13.18
C GLY A 401 37.86 -27.88 14.00
N ASP A 402 37.74 -27.44 15.25
CA ASP A 402 36.60 -27.80 16.11
C ASP A 402 35.36 -27.08 15.58
N ASN A 403 34.26 -27.77 15.32
CA ASN A 403 33.05 -27.11 14.83
C ASN A 403 32.55 -26.09 15.85
N ILE A 404 32.41 -26.51 17.11
CA ILE A 404 31.97 -25.63 18.19
C ILE A 404 32.96 -25.73 19.35
N SER A 405 33.59 -24.60 19.68
CA SER A 405 34.58 -24.49 20.75
C SER A 405 34.08 -23.55 21.83
N PHE A 406 34.27 -23.97 23.08
CA PHE A 406 34.05 -23.17 24.27
C PHE A 406 35.35 -23.12 25.07
N LEU A 407 35.77 -21.91 25.41
CA LEU A 407 36.88 -21.68 26.34
C LEU A 407 36.38 -20.81 27.48
N GLN A 408 36.47 -21.28 28.73
CA GLN A 408 36.13 -20.48 29.91
C GLN A 408 34.77 -19.79 29.82
N THR A 409 33.70 -20.59 29.90
CA THR A 409 32.32 -20.10 29.72
C THR A 409 31.43 -20.49 30.89
N TYR A 410 30.41 -19.70 31.19
CA TYR A 410 29.46 -20.07 32.26
C TYR A 410 28.01 -19.66 32.01
N MET A 411 27.06 -20.40 32.58
CA MET A 411 25.62 -20.16 32.37
C MET A 411 25.24 -20.15 30.88
N GLY A 412 25.71 -21.18 30.16
CA GLY A 412 25.44 -21.36 28.74
C GLY A 412 24.32 -22.37 28.51
N MET A 413 23.40 -22.06 27.59
CA MET A 413 22.33 -22.96 27.15
C MET A 413 22.49 -23.29 25.66
N ILE A 414 22.76 -24.55 25.35
CA ILE A 414 22.93 -25.03 23.99
C ILE A 414 21.83 -26.07 23.72
N ARG A 415 20.95 -25.79 22.74
CA ARG A 415 19.78 -26.64 22.48
C ARG A 415 19.52 -26.88 21.01
N ASN A 416 19.25 -28.12 20.60
CA ASN A 416 18.98 -28.47 19.20
C ASN A 416 20.12 -28.00 18.27
N VAL A 417 21.36 -28.22 18.70
CA VAL A 417 22.53 -27.84 17.92
C VAL A 417 23.19 -29.09 17.37
N GLU A 418 23.50 -29.04 16.07
CA GLU A 418 24.14 -30.11 15.35
C GLU A 418 25.54 -29.69 14.91
N SER A 419 26.48 -30.61 15.09
CA SER A 419 27.86 -30.46 14.67
C SER A 419 28.24 -31.57 13.71
N ARG A 420 28.52 -31.21 12.46
CA ARG A 420 28.67 -32.14 11.34
C ARG A 420 30.03 -31.99 10.67
N ASN A 421 30.64 -33.13 10.32
CA ASN A 421 31.76 -33.19 9.39
C ASN A 421 32.96 -32.27 9.70
N GLY A 422 33.24 -32.03 10.99
CA GLY A 422 34.34 -31.18 11.43
C GLY A 422 35.70 -31.88 11.35
N GLY A 423 36.76 -31.10 11.13
CA GLY A 423 38.13 -31.60 11.05
C GLY A 423 38.76 -31.93 12.41
N ALA A 424 38.15 -31.49 13.52
CA ALA A 424 38.53 -31.85 14.90
C ALA A 424 37.30 -32.27 15.72
N TYR A 425 37.00 -31.69 16.89
CA TYR A 425 35.86 -32.12 17.71
C TYR A 425 34.55 -31.47 17.29
N GLY A 426 33.45 -32.20 17.46
CA GLY A 426 32.11 -31.66 17.21
C GLY A 426 31.75 -30.54 18.19
N PHE A 427 31.88 -30.83 19.49
CA PHE A 427 31.82 -29.88 20.58
C PHE A 427 33.07 -30.00 21.44
N LYS A 428 33.70 -28.88 21.76
CA LYS A 428 34.89 -28.85 22.61
C LYS A 428 34.78 -27.80 23.69
N CYS A 429 34.59 -28.27 24.92
CA CYS A 429 34.74 -27.48 26.12
C CYS A 429 36.17 -27.68 26.64
N ASN A 430 36.94 -26.61 26.71
CA ASN A 430 38.36 -26.70 27.00
C ASN A 430 38.86 -25.60 27.94
N GLY A 431 38.47 -25.65 29.20
CA GLY A 431 38.76 -24.62 30.19
C GLY A 431 37.85 -24.76 31.40
N THR A 432 37.76 -23.73 32.24
CA THR A 432 36.82 -23.75 33.37
C THR A 432 35.42 -23.43 32.89
N HIS A 433 34.51 -24.39 32.95
CA HIS A 433 33.11 -24.20 32.52
C HIS A 433 32.14 -24.48 33.65
N THR A 434 31.20 -23.58 33.91
CA THR A 434 30.25 -23.72 35.04
C THR A 434 28.81 -23.51 34.60
N SER A 435 27.89 -24.33 35.10
CA SER A 435 26.46 -24.26 34.76
C SER A 435 26.20 -24.29 33.24
N MET A 436 26.86 -25.21 32.53
CA MET A 436 26.61 -25.47 31.13
C MET A 436 25.48 -26.49 30.97
N ALA A 437 24.55 -26.20 30.07
CA ALA A 437 23.44 -27.08 29.72
C ALA A 437 23.46 -27.36 28.21
N PHE A 438 23.49 -28.65 27.85
CA PHE A 438 23.34 -29.11 26.48
C PHE A 438 22.11 -30.01 26.38
N GLU A 439 21.18 -29.67 25.50
CA GLU A 439 19.91 -30.37 25.36
C GLU A 439 19.67 -30.72 23.89
N ARG A 440 19.39 -32.00 23.59
CA ARG A 440 19.03 -32.45 22.22
C ARG A 440 20.06 -32.03 21.16
N CYS A 441 21.33 -32.10 21.52
CA CYS A 441 22.44 -31.75 20.63
C CYS A 441 23.08 -33.00 20.05
N TRP A 442 23.61 -32.90 18.82
CA TRP A 442 24.17 -34.04 18.11
C TRP A 442 25.53 -33.70 17.50
N ALA A 443 26.51 -34.59 17.65
CA ALA A 443 27.82 -34.45 17.04
C ALA A 443 28.20 -35.72 16.28
N GLY A 444 28.42 -35.60 14.97
CA GLY A 444 28.74 -36.78 14.18
C GLY A 444 29.02 -36.55 12.71
N GLY A 445 29.20 -37.66 12.00
CA GLY A 445 29.20 -37.71 10.54
C GLY A 445 27.82 -38.04 10.00
N ASP A 446 27.48 -37.53 8.81
CA ASP A 446 26.23 -37.85 8.13
C ASP A 446 26.40 -38.91 7.02
N ALA A 447 25.29 -39.39 6.47
CA ALA A 447 25.29 -40.42 5.43
C ALA A 447 25.89 -39.94 4.08
N ALA A 448 25.94 -38.63 3.84
CA ALA A 448 26.55 -38.06 2.64
C ALA A 448 28.09 -38.00 2.76
N ALA A 449 28.61 -37.99 4.00
CA ALA A 449 30.03 -38.10 4.32
C ALA A 449 30.28 -39.28 5.30
N PRO A 450 30.11 -40.54 4.85
CA PRO A 450 30.09 -41.74 5.72
C PRO A 450 31.45 -42.05 6.41
N SER A 451 32.51 -41.33 6.05
CA SER A 451 33.84 -41.39 6.66
C SER A 451 34.30 -40.02 7.21
N GLY A 452 33.43 -39.02 7.19
CA GLY A 452 33.73 -37.62 7.49
C GLY A 452 33.42 -37.17 8.92
N GLY A 453 33.06 -38.07 9.84
CA GLY A 453 32.73 -37.70 11.22
C GLY A 453 33.86 -36.94 11.93
N ASN A 454 33.48 -36.13 12.93
CA ASN A 454 34.41 -35.37 13.75
C ASN A 454 35.51 -36.29 14.29
N GLN A 455 36.74 -35.79 14.52
CA GLN A 455 37.80 -36.53 15.22
C GLN A 455 37.34 -37.05 16.60
N GLY A 456 36.37 -36.40 17.22
CA GLY A 456 35.61 -36.90 18.36
C GLY A 456 34.30 -36.14 18.48
N GLY A 457 33.27 -36.75 19.08
CA GLY A 457 31.97 -36.10 19.19
C GLY A 457 32.04 -34.93 20.17
N TRP A 458 32.35 -35.24 21.43
CA TRP A 458 32.34 -34.29 22.55
C TRP A 458 33.64 -34.35 23.34
N TYR A 459 34.37 -33.23 23.40
CA TYR A 459 35.53 -33.05 24.28
C TYR A 459 35.12 -32.21 25.49
N LEU A 460 34.96 -32.85 26.64
CA LEU A 460 34.44 -32.26 27.87
C LEU A 460 35.55 -32.16 28.90
N ASN A 461 36.30 -31.05 28.86
CA ASN A 461 37.41 -30.80 29.77
C ASN A 461 37.16 -29.56 30.63
N GLY A 462 37.05 -29.77 31.95
CA GLY A 462 36.84 -28.69 32.93
C GLY A 462 35.38 -28.27 33.15
N LEU A 463 34.40 -29.17 32.94
CA LEU A 463 32.99 -28.88 33.23
C LEU A 463 32.66 -29.07 34.71
N LEU A 464 31.88 -28.12 35.23
CA LEU A 464 31.46 -28.07 36.63
C LEU A 464 29.96 -27.93 36.75
N TYR A 465 29.35 -28.81 37.55
CA TYR A 465 27.91 -28.82 37.85
C TYR A 465 27.06 -28.53 36.60
N SER A 466 27.38 -29.25 35.54
CA SER A 466 26.86 -29.08 34.18
C SER A 466 26.17 -30.35 33.73
N TYR A 467 25.36 -30.29 32.69
CA TYR A 467 24.69 -31.48 32.18
C TYR A 467 24.54 -31.51 30.65
N LEU A 468 24.40 -32.74 30.15
CA LEU A 468 23.99 -33.07 28.80
C LEU A 468 22.75 -33.95 28.89
N GLU A 469 21.68 -33.59 28.16
CA GLU A 469 20.42 -34.33 28.15
C GLU A 469 19.97 -34.60 26.71
N ALA A 470 19.61 -35.86 26.43
CA ALA A 470 19.13 -36.30 25.13
C ALA A 470 20.11 -35.97 23.97
N CYS A 471 21.41 -35.97 24.26
CA CYS A 471 22.45 -35.72 23.27
C CYS A 471 22.88 -37.00 22.54
N GLY A 472 23.40 -36.85 21.33
CA GLY A 472 23.95 -37.95 20.53
C GLY A 472 25.39 -37.69 20.09
N ALA A 473 26.13 -38.77 19.85
CA ALA A 473 27.49 -38.74 19.32
C ALA A 473 27.71 -39.91 18.35
N ASP A 474 27.64 -39.67 17.05
CA ASP A 474 27.56 -40.78 16.09
C ASP A 474 28.63 -40.70 14.99
N TRP A 475 29.14 -41.85 14.56
CA TRP A 475 30.08 -41.96 13.44
C TRP A 475 31.35 -41.12 13.57
N ASN A 476 31.80 -40.81 14.79
CA ASN A 476 33.03 -40.03 15.00
C ASN A 476 34.27 -40.89 14.78
N ASN A 477 35.36 -40.24 14.35
CA ASN A 477 36.67 -40.85 14.09
C ASN A 477 37.44 -41.20 15.37
N GLY A 478 36.98 -40.75 16.54
CA GLY A 478 37.49 -41.05 17.87
C GLY A 478 36.34 -41.44 18.80
N PRO A 479 36.39 -41.09 20.11
CA PRO A 479 35.32 -41.40 21.04
C PRO A 479 34.07 -40.55 20.77
N GLY A 480 32.90 -41.08 21.15
CA GLY A 480 31.67 -40.30 21.14
C GLY A 480 31.76 -39.15 22.14
N TYR A 481 32.12 -39.47 23.38
CA TYR A 481 32.37 -38.50 24.46
C TYR A 481 33.73 -38.77 25.09
N ILE A 482 34.53 -37.73 25.30
CA ILE A 482 35.70 -37.78 26.18
C ILE A 482 35.51 -36.80 27.34
N ILE A 483 35.63 -37.30 28.56
CA ILE A 483 35.42 -36.55 29.80
C ILE A 483 36.73 -36.47 30.56
N LYS A 484 37.17 -35.25 30.87
CA LYS A 484 38.42 -34.95 31.58
C LYS A 484 38.19 -33.83 32.59
N ASN A 485 38.95 -33.85 33.69
CA ASN A 485 39.06 -32.74 34.66
C ASN A 485 37.71 -32.10 35.04
N SER A 486 36.65 -32.91 35.20
CA SER A 486 35.27 -32.44 35.33
C SER A 486 34.67 -32.93 36.65
N GLN A 487 33.80 -32.12 37.24
CA GLN A 487 33.16 -32.43 38.51
C GLN A 487 31.66 -32.13 38.52
N GLY A 488 30.86 -33.08 39.00
CA GLY A 488 29.39 -32.94 39.06
C GLY A 488 28.76 -32.86 37.67
N LEU A 489 29.35 -33.53 36.68
CA LEU A 489 28.84 -33.58 35.31
C LEU A 489 27.83 -34.72 35.18
N ARG A 490 26.64 -34.43 34.65
CA ARG A 490 25.58 -35.42 34.42
C ARG A 490 25.29 -35.59 32.93
N LEU A 491 25.27 -36.83 32.46
CA LEU A 491 24.82 -37.19 31.11
C LEU A 491 23.55 -38.03 31.24
N ILE A 492 22.46 -37.59 30.62
CA ILE A 492 21.11 -38.09 30.85
C ILE A 492 20.45 -38.46 29.52
N ALA A 493 19.89 -39.67 29.41
CA ALA A 493 19.12 -40.15 28.27
C ALA A 493 19.82 -39.94 26.90
N PHE A 494 21.13 -40.19 26.84
CA PHE A 494 21.99 -39.86 25.72
C PHE A 494 22.45 -41.11 24.95
N GLY A 495 23.01 -40.93 23.75
CA GLY A 495 23.43 -42.02 22.87
C GLY A 495 24.80 -41.81 22.24
N ALA A 496 25.49 -42.90 21.93
CA ALA A 496 26.72 -42.88 21.15
C ALA A 496 26.73 -44.08 20.20
N GLU A 497 26.82 -43.82 18.90
CA GLU A 497 26.65 -44.86 17.88
C GLU A 497 27.76 -44.89 16.83
N SER A 498 28.29 -46.08 16.54
CA SER A 498 29.23 -46.30 15.44
C SER A 498 30.50 -45.45 15.48
N ASN A 499 30.93 -45.03 16.67
CA ASN A 499 32.18 -44.32 16.86
C ASN A 499 33.37 -45.27 16.69
N LYS A 500 34.50 -44.74 16.22
CA LYS A 500 35.72 -45.53 16.01
C LYS A 500 36.37 -45.97 17.33
N GLN A 501 36.23 -45.18 18.39
CA GLN A 501 36.70 -45.53 19.75
C GLN A 501 35.49 -45.64 20.69
N GLU A 502 35.69 -45.46 22.00
CA GLU A 502 34.64 -45.67 22.99
C GLU A 502 33.40 -44.81 22.76
N GLY A 503 32.23 -45.32 23.19
CA GLY A 503 31.04 -44.49 23.32
C GLY A 503 31.31 -43.33 24.27
N VAL A 504 31.75 -43.63 25.50
CA VAL A 504 32.22 -42.67 26.49
C VAL A 504 33.60 -43.07 27.00
N LEU A 505 34.57 -42.16 26.93
CA LEU A 505 35.90 -42.30 27.50
C LEU A 505 36.08 -41.30 28.65
N ILE A 506 36.27 -41.80 29.87
CA ILE A 506 36.58 -40.99 31.05
C ILE A 506 38.08 -41.09 31.29
N VAL A 507 38.79 -39.96 31.29
CA VAL A 507 40.21 -39.88 31.59
C VAL A 507 40.44 -39.01 32.81
N SER A 508 40.71 -39.65 33.96
CA SER A 508 41.11 -38.97 35.18
C SER A 508 42.64 -38.96 35.27
N SER A 509 43.25 -37.83 34.91
CA SER A 509 44.71 -37.67 34.84
C SER A 509 45.10 -36.20 35.00
N THR A 510 46.38 -35.93 35.29
CA THR A 510 46.92 -34.55 35.21
C THR A 510 47.14 -34.09 33.76
N ASP A 511 47.02 -34.99 32.79
CA ASP A 511 47.20 -34.65 31.38
C ASP A 511 46.10 -33.70 30.89
N ASP A 512 46.51 -32.58 30.30
CA ASP A 512 45.64 -31.47 29.89
C ASP A 512 44.83 -30.83 31.04
N SER A 513 45.37 -30.85 32.26
CA SER A 513 44.78 -30.20 33.43
C SER A 513 45.37 -28.81 33.74
N SER A 514 46.32 -28.32 32.94
CA SER A 514 47.00 -27.04 33.17
C SER A 514 45.98 -25.90 33.26
N ASN A 515 46.12 -25.07 34.30
CA ASN A 515 45.27 -23.91 34.56
C ASN A 515 43.78 -24.23 34.75
N LEU A 516 43.42 -25.47 35.09
CA LEU A 516 42.08 -25.83 35.53
C LEU A 516 42.01 -25.85 37.07
N PRO A 517 40.87 -25.43 37.65
CA PRO A 517 40.66 -25.46 39.09
C PRO A 517 40.48 -26.89 39.63
N ILE A 518 40.15 -27.84 38.76
CA ILE A 518 39.94 -29.25 39.10
C ILE A 518 40.79 -30.12 38.17
N VAL A 519 41.34 -31.16 38.76
CA VAL A 519 42.14 -32.19 38.09
C VAL A 519 41.46 -33.53 38.33
N GLY A 520 41.33 -34.33 37.28
CA GLY A 520 40.62 -35.61 37.34
C GLY A 520 39.09 -35.50 37.30
N CYS A 521 38.41 -36.64 37.41
CA CYS A 521 36.96 -36.75 37.19
C CYS A 521 36.23 -37.19 38.46
N GLN A 522 35.37 -36.33 39.01
CA GLN A 522 34.71 -36.56 40.29
C GLN A 522 33.20 -36.34 40.23
N GLY A 523 32.40 -37.31 40.68
CA GLY A 523 30.94 -37.18 40.66
C GLY A 523 30.38 -37.08 39.24
N ILE A 524 30.90 -37.90 38.33
CA ILE A 524 30.35 -38.05 36.97
C ILE A 524 29.13 -38.96 37.06
N SER A 525 27.98 -38.57 36.49
CA SER A 525 26.79 -39.42 36.43
C SER A 525 26.43 -39.73 34.98
N ILE A 526 26.27 -41.01 34.66
CA ILE A 526 25.82 -41.53 33.38
C ILE A 526 24.49 -42.23 33.61
N GLU A 527 23.41 -41.67 33.07
CA GLU A 527 22.03 -42.11 33.32
C GLU A 527 21.32 -42.37 31.98
N GLY A 528 20.88 -43.60 31.72
CA GLY A 528 20.08 -43.94 30.54
C GLY A 528 20.86 -43.88 29.21
N PHE A 529 22.07 -44.45 29.17
CA PHE A 529 22.95 -44.42 28.01
C PHE A 529 22.65 -45.54 27.01
N GLY A 530 22.41 -45.19 25.74
CA GLY A 530 22.35 -46.12 24.61
C GLY A 530 23.69 -46.21 23.87
N ALA A 531 24.39 -47.33 24.02
CA ALA A 531 25.65 -47.60 23.32
C ALA A 531 25.40 -48.57 22.16
N TYR A 532 25.72 -48.15 20.92
CA TYR A 532 25.52 -48.97 19.73
C TYR A 532 26.79 -49.02 18.88
N ASN A 533 27.42 -50.20 18.77
CA ASN A 533 28.47 -50.47 17.79
C ASN A 533 29.67 -49.47 17.77
N ASN A 534 30.10 -48.98 18.93
CA ASN A 534 31.33 -48.19 19.08
C ASN A 534 32.58 -49.10 19.13
N GLY A 535 33.77 -48.51 19.18
CA GLY A 535 35.04 -49.25 19.23
C GLY A 535 35.51 -49.81 17.88
N LYS A 536 34.88 -49.40 16.78
CA LYS A 536 35.05 -49.98 15.43
C LYS A 536 36.49 -49.95 14.87
N GLN A 537 37.37 -49.10 15.40
CA GLN A 537 38.75 -48.98 14.92
C GLN A 537 39.59 -50.20 15.28
N ALA A 538 39.37 -50.80 16.45
CA ALA A 538 40.17 -51.92 16.93
C ALA A 538 39.34 -52.80 17.87
N ALA A 539 38.89 -53.93 17.32
CA ALA A 539 38.14 -54.95 18.04
C ALA A 539 38.86 -55.37 19.33
N GLY A 540 38.13 -55.41 20.44
CA GLY A 540 38.61 -55.82 21.77
C GLY A 540 39.53 -54.81 22.47
N THR A 541 39.86 -53.67 21.85
CA THR A 541 40.71 -52.63 22.46
C THR A 541 39.89 -51.54 23.15
N TYR A 542 38.83 -51.08 22.49
CA TYR A 542 37.98 -50.01 22.97
C TYR A 542 36.67 -50.57 23.54
N ALA A 543 36.11 -49.89 24.54
CA ALA A 543 34.79 -50.24 25.07
C ALA A 543 33.67 -49.87 24.08
N ASN A 544 32.67 -50.74 23.91
CA ASN A 544 31.47 -50.33 23.17
C ASN A 544 30.68 -49.25 23.93
N ALA A 545 30.62 -49.33 25.27
CA ALA A 545 29.94 -48.34 26.09
C ALA A 545 30.93 -47.40 26.79
N VAL A 546 31.55 -47.82 27.90
CA VAL A 546 32.31 -46.92 28.78
C VAL A 546 33.75 -47.40 28.99
N GLY A 547 34.72 -46.58 28.61
CA GLY A 547 36.13 -46.71 28.99
C GLY A 547 36.47 -45.77 30.15
N VAL A 548 37.22 -46.24 31.13
CA VAL A 548 37.74 -45.43 32.24
C VAL A 548 39.25 -45.63 32.35
N VAL A 549 39.98 -44.53 32.35
CA VAL A 549 41.44 -44.49 32.48
C VAL A 549 41.81 -43.59 33.65
N THR A 550 42.64 -44.10 34.57
CA THR A 550 43.26 -43.28 35.61
C THR A 550 44.78 -43.22 35.44
N ALA A 551 45.36 -42.04 35.65
CA ALA A 551 46.80 -41.84 35.59
C ALA A 551 47.24 -40.76 36.59
N ASN A 552 48.54 -40.67 36.85
CA ASN A 552 49.16 -39.62 37.67
C ASN A 552 48.53 -39.45 39.07
N SER A 553 48.14 -40.57 39.68
CA SER A 553 47.49 -40.63 41.00
C SER A 553 46.19 -39.81 41.09
N GLN A 554 45.43 -39.72 40.00
CA GLN A 554 44.10 -39.11 40.00
C GLN A 554 43.03 -40.17 40.14
N ASP A 555 42.18 -40.00 41.15
CA ASP A 555 41.03 -40.88 41.37
C ASP A 555 39.90 -40.55 40.42
N VAL A 556 38.98 -41.50 40.22
CA VAL A 556 37.76 -41.30 39.44
C VAL A 556 36.54 -41.70 40.26
N SER A 557 35.52 -40.86 40.24
CA SER A 557 34.21 -41.16 40.84
C SER A 557 33.12 -41.03 39.79
N VAL A 558 32.55 -42.18 39.41
CA VAL A 558 31.51 -42.29 38.38
C VAL A 558 30.35 -43.17 38.84
N ASN A 559 29.12 -42.69 38.61
CA ASN A 559 27.89 -43.46 38.75
C ASN A 559 27.37 -43.80 37.35
N ILE A 560 27.06 -45.08 37.11
CA ILE A 560 26.60 -45.56 35.81
C ILE A 560 25.30 -46.33 36.02
N GLN A 561 24.19 -45.83 35.45
CA GLN A 561 22.86 -46.39 35.64
C GLN A 561 22.11 -46.49 34.30
N GLY A 562 21.48 -47.65 34.06
CA GLY A 562 20.57 -47.83 32.92
C GLY A 562 21.27 -47.81 31.55
N VAL A 563 22.46 -48.40 31.46
CA VAL A 563 23.19 -48.55 30.18
C VAL A 563 22.59 -49.71 29.39
N ARG A 564 22.27 -49.46 28.12
CA ARG A 564 21.94 -50.51 27.16
C ARG A 564 23.05 -50.62 26.11
N ASP A 565 23.68 -51.78 26.09
CA ASP A 565 24.78 -52.12 25.20
C ASP A 565 24.30 -52.99 24.03
N ILE A 566 24.54 -52.54 22.79
CA ILE A 566 24.21 -53.28 21.58
C ILE A 566 25.47 -53.33 20.70
N ARG A 567 25.98 -54.54 20.50
CA ARG A 567 27.24 -54.81 19.79
C ARG A 567 26.98 -55.58 18.49
N ASN A 568 27.71 -55.27 17.43
CA ASN A 568 27.72 -56.07 16.19
C ASN A 568 28.83 -57.13 16.19
N ASP A 569 29.92 -56.91 16.94
CA ASP A 569 31.01 -57.88 17.13
C ASP A 569 31.10 -58.30 18.61
N VAL A 570 31.31 -59.59 18.85
CA VAL A 570 31.30 -60.21 20.19
C VAL A 570 32.56 -59.91 21.01
N SER A 571 33.62 -59.39 20.37
CA SER A 571 34.91 -59.11 21.01
C SER A 571 34.97 -57.82 21.81
N ASP A 572 34.09 -56.85 21.55
CA ASP A 572 34.19 -55.53 22.18
C ASP A 572 33.62 -55.56 23.60
N PRO A 573 34.42 -55.20 24.62
CA PRO A 573 33.94 -55.15 26.00
C PRO A 573 32.90 -54.04 26.16
N THR A 574 31.83 -54.28 26.92
CA THR A 574 30.87 -53.23 27.29
C THR A 574 31.55 -52.12 28.10
N ILE A 575 32.40 -52.50 29.04
CA ILE A 575 33.15 -51.57 29.92
C ILE A 575 34.63 -51.97 29.92
N VAL A 576 35.52 -50.99 29.81
CA VAL A 576 36.97 -51.14 29.98
C VAL A 576 37.43 -50.29 31.16
N LEU A 577 38.12 -50.90 32.12
CA LEU A 577 38.68 -50.21 33.29
C LEU A 577 40.20 -50.36 33.28
N ASN A 578 40.90 -49.30 32.89
CA ASN A 578 42.36 -49.18 32.99
C ASN A 578 42.69 -48.26 34.17
N CYS A 579 42.37 -48.76 35.36
CA CYS A 579 42.49 -48.00 36.60
C CYS A 579 43.45 -48.69 37.57
N VAL A 580 44.24 -47.90 38.29
CA VAL A 580 44.85 -48.37 39.54
C VAL A 580 43.79 -48.21 40.65
N PHE A 581 43.15 -49.32 41.05
CA PHE A 581 42.23 -49.30 42.20
C PHE A 581 43.01 -48.92 43.45
N ARG A 582 42.54 -47.92 44.20
CA ARG A 582 43.01 -47.58 45.54
C ARG A 582 41.87 -47.66 46.53
#